data_AF-X0ZVG9-F1
#
_entry.id   AF-X0ZVG9-F1
#
_cell.length_a   1.000
_cell.length_b   1.000
_cell.length_c   1.000
_cell.angle_alpha   90.00
_cell.angle_beta   90.00
_cell.angle_gamma   90.00
#
_symmetry.space_group_name_H-M   'P 1'
#
loop_
_entity.id
_entity.type
_entity.pdbx_description
1 polymer ?
#
loop_
_entity_poly.entity_id
_entity_poly.type
_entity_poly.pdbx_seq_one_letter_code
_entity_poly.pdbx_strand_id
1 'polypeptide(L)'
;INGVVTKLNEFYDKLFVGHKEEIAKLSVEIARKILMQKVEDGAYEIESIVKEALNNAPTRQDIVVHLNPEDLSQCQKAQQDEPDGALTGVKFVSDPKIGRAECLLESPKGIIESLINEHLERISKALKKAE
;
A
#
# COMPACT_ATOMS: atom_id res chain seq x y z
N ILE A 1 -14.05 -49.11 4.97
CA ILE A 1 -12.89 -48.58 4.20
C ILE A 1 -13.21 -47.19 3.64
N ASN A 2 -14.27 -47.01 2.84
CA ASN A 2 -14.62 -45.69 2.26
C ASN A 2 -14.79 -44.57 3.30
N GLY A 3 -15.47 -44.80 4.43
CA GLY A 3 -15.63 -43.75 5.46
C GLY A 3 -14.34 -43.34 6.18
N VAL A 4 -13.30 -44.18 6.16
CA VAL A 4 -11.98 -43.82 6.70
C VAL A 4 -11.21 -42.98 5.70
N VAL A 5 -11.27 -43.33 4.40
CA VAL A 5 -10.66 -42.57 3.32
C VAL A 5 -11.26 -41.16 3.22
N THR A 6 -12.59 -41.03 3.32
CA THR A 6 -13.26 -39.71 3.32
C THR A 6 -12.81 -38.83 4.47
N LYS A 7 -12.77 -39.36 5.71
CA LYS A 7 -12.30 -38.61 6.88
C LYS A 7 -10.84 -38.20 6.77
N LEU A 8 -10.00 -39.06 6.17
CA LEU A 8 -8.59 -38.75 5.97
C LEU A 8 -8.41 -37.59 4.98
N ASN A 9 -9.15 -37.61 3.86
CA ASN A 9 -9.13 -36.53 2.87
C ASN A 9 -9.63 -35.21 3.48
N GLU A 10 -10.75 -35.23 4.21
CA GLU A 10 -11.27 -34.03 4.91
C GLU A 10 -10.25 -33.46 5.91
N PHE A 11 -9.49 -34.33 6.59
CA PHE A 11 -8.45 -33.89 7.51
C PHE A 11 -7.25 -33.26 6.79
N TYR A 12 -6.79 -33.88 5.70
CA TYR A 12 -5.71 -33.31 4.86
C TYR A 12 -6.11 -31.97 4.26
N ASP A 13 -7.33 -31.83 3.74
CA ASP A 13 -7.82 -30.58 3.17
C ASP A 13 -7.86 -29.46 4.22
N LYS A 14 -8.36 -29.77 5.43
CA LYS A 14 -8.36 -28.81 6.55
C LYS A 14 -6.96 -28.39 6.95
N LEU A 15 -6.02 -29.34 7.07
CA LEU A 15 -4.62 -29.02 7.39
C LEU A 15 -3.99 -28.14 6.31
N PHE A 16 -4.24 -28.45 5.04
CA PHE A 16 -3.64 -27.72 3.93
C PHE A 16 -4.17 -26.29 3.83
N VAL A 17 -5.49 -26.10 3.98
CA VAL A 17 -6.11 -24.76 4.02
C VAL A 17 -5.63 -23.97 5.24
N GLY A 18 -5.59 -24.58 6.43
CA GLY A 18 -5.13 -23.92 7.65
C GLY A 18 -3.68 -23.42 7.55
N HIS A 19 -2.76 -24.29 7.12
CA HIS A 19 -1.36 -23.88 6.95
C HIS A 19 -1.18 -22.82 5.86
N LYS A 20 -1.96 -22.86 4.76
CA LYS A 20 -1.94 -21.83 3.73
C LYS A 20 -2.29 -20.45 4.31
N GLU A 21 -3.36 -20.36 5.10
CA GLU A 21 -3.76 -19.11 5.74
C GLU A 21 -2.71 -18.59 6.73
N GLU A 22 -2.11 -19.48 7.52
CA GLU A 22 -1.04 -19.12 8.45
C GLU A 22 0.22 -18.63 7.74
N ILE A 23 0.64 -19.30 6.67
CA ILE A 23 1.80 -18.89 5.85
C ILE A 23 1.53 -17.53 5.21
N ALA A 24 0.34 -17.33 4.62
CA ALA A 24 -0.04 -16.05 4.03
C ALA A 24 -0.02 -14.93 5.07
N LYS A 25 -0.60 -15.17 6.26
CA LYS A 25 -0.60 -14.21 7.38
C LYS A 25 0.83 -13.87 7.81
N LEU A 26 1.66 -14.89 8.06
CA LEU A 26 3.05 -14.69 8.48
C LEU A 26 3.84 -13.90 7.43
N SER A 27 3.63 -14.18 6.15
CA SER A 27 4.30 -13.47 5.04
C SER A 27 3.97 -11.98 5.04
N VAL A 28 2.68 -11.63 5.23
CA VAL A 28 2.24 -10.23 5.31
C VAL A 28 2.81 -9.54 6.55
N GLU A 29 2.87 -10.21 7.70
CA GLU A 29 3.43 -9.63 8.93
C GLU A 29 4.95 -9.43 8.84
N ILE A 30 5.68 -10.32 8.16
CA ILE A 30 7.09 -10.10 7.85
C ILE A 30 7.27 -8.87 6.95
N ALA A 31 6.48 -8.76 5.88
CA ALA A 31 6.52 -7.61 4.98
C ALA A 31 6.21 -6.30 5.72
N ARG A 32 5.19 -6.30 6.59
CA ARG A 32 4.85 -5.17 7.46
C ARG A 32 6.03 -4.74 8.31
N LYS A 33 6.69 -5.69 9.00
CA LYS A 33 7.82 -5.38 9.88
C LYS A 33 8.98 -4.75 9.11
N ILE A 34 9.31 -5.27 7.92
CA ILE A 34 10.36 -4.72 7.07
C ILE A 34 10.01 -3.31 6.59
N LEU A 35 8.76 -3.09 6.16
CA LEU A 35 8.31 -1.79 5.68
C LEU A 35 8.33 -0.74 6.81
N MET A 36 7.83 -1.07 7.99
CA MET A 36 7.85 -0.16 9.15
C MET A 36 9.28 0.23 9.51
N GLN A 37 10.23 -0.72 9.53
CA GLN A 37 11.64 -0.40 9.75
C GLN A 37 12.20 0.55 8.68
N LYS A 38 11.90 0.32 7.39
CA LYS A 38 12.35 1.23 6.32
C LYS A 38 11.77 2.63 6.47
N VAL A 39 10.51 2.73 6.86
CA VAL A 39 9.85 4.03 7.12
C VAL A 39 10.48 4.71 8.34
N GLU A 40 10.79 3.96 9.41
CA GLU A 40 11.51 4.45 10.58
C GLU A 40 12.89 5.01 10.22
N ASP A 41 13.63 4.29 9.38
CA ASP A 41 14.97 4.64 8.91
C ASP A 41 14.98 5.77 7.85
N GLY A 42 13.82 6.22 7.38
CA GLY A 42 13.72 7.20 6.28
C GLY A 42 14.18 6.64 4.93
N ALA A 43 14.23 5.32 4.78
CA ALA A 43 14.72 4.61 3.59
C ALA A 43 13.60 4.40 2.55
N TYR A 44 13.00 5.50 2.09
CA TYR A 44 11.96 5.54 1.05
C TYR A 44 12.00 6.86 0.26
N GLU A 45 11.30 6.88 -0.87
CA GLU A 45 11.15 8.05 -1.73
C GLU A 45 9.66 8.40 -1.84
N ILE A 46 9.20 9.41 -1.11
CA ILE A 46 7.77 9.76 -1.10
C ILE A 46 7.31 10.23 -2.48
N GLU A 47 8.14 10.95 -3.23
CA GLU A 47 7.82 11.41 -4.58
C GLU A 47 7.51 10.25 -5.53
N SER A 48 8.20 9.11 -5.36
CA SER A 48 7.95 7.90 -6.15
C SER A 48 6.58 7.30 -5.81
N ILE A 49 6.20 7.29 -4.53
CA ILE A 49 4.88 6.83 -4.05
C ILE A 49 3.77 7.73 -4.59
N VAL A 50 3.95 9.05 -4.51
CA VAL A 50 2.98 10.02 -5.04
C VAL A 50 2.85 9.89 -6.56
N LYS A 51 3.96 9.73 -7.30
CA LYS A 51 3.95 9.51 -8.75
C LYS A 51 3.16 8.25 -9.13
N GLU A 52 3.31 7.17 -8.36
CA GLU A 52 2.52 5.95 -8.54
C GLU A 52 1.02 6.20 -8.30
N ALA A 53 0.65 6.89 -7.22
CA ALA A 53 -0.74 7.24 -6.93
C ALA A 53 -1.35 8.11 -8.04
N LEU A 54 -0.60 9.09 -8.57
CA LEU A 54 -1.00 9.94 -9.69
C LEU A 54 -1.23 9.16 -10.99
N ASN A 55 -0.46 8.10 -11.24
CA ASN A 55 -0.65 7.25 -12.41
C ASN A 55 -1.96 6.45 -12.35
N ASN A 56 -2.43 6.17 -11.14
CA ASN A 56 -3.72 5.51 -10.90
C ASN A 56 -4.89 6.51 -10.84
N ALA A 57 -4.62 7.82 -10.88
CA ALA A 57 -5.64 8.85 -10.81
C ALA A 57 -6.43 8.96 -12.13
N PRO A 58 -7.78 9.01 -12.06
CA PRO A 58 -8.62 9.12 -13.26
C PRO A 58 -8.51 10.47 -13.96
N THR A 59 -8.01 11.50 -13.29
CA THR A 59 -7.75 12.84 -13.83
C THR A 59 -6.48 13.40 -13.22
N ARG A 60 -5.79 14.28 -13.96
CA ARG A 60 -4.64 15.06 -13.48
C ARG A 60 -4.96 16.51 -13.11
N GLN A 61 -6.23 16.90 -13.19
CA GLN A 61 -6.67 18.27 -12.89
C GLN A 61 -7.11 18.41 -11.44
N ASP A 62 -6.81 19.57 -10.85
CA ASP A 62 -7.21 19.96 -9.49
C ASP A 62 -6.85 18.93 -8.41
N ILE A 63 -5.65 18.35 -8.52
CA ILE A 63 -5.19 17.34 -7.56
C ILE A 63 -4.65 18.00 -6.29
N VAL A 64 -5.13 17.53 -5.15
CA VAL A 64 -4.58 17.82 -3.83
C VAL A 64 -4.00 16.53 -3.26
N VAL A 65 -2.72 16.54 -2.87
CA VAL A 65 -2.07 15.41 -2.23
C VAL A 65 -1.79 15.77 -0.77
N HIS A 66 -2.40 15.03 0.13
CA HIS A 66 -2.19 15.11 1.58
C HIS A 66 -1.06 14.17 1.98
N LEU A 67 -0.09 14.71 2.69
CA LEU A 67 1.14 14.05 3.09
C LEU A 67 1.43 14.28 4.57
N ASN A 68 2.20 13.37 5.15
CA ASN A 68 2.81 13.62 6.44
C ASN A 68 3.66 14.91 6.42
N PRO A 69 3.68 15.72 7.50
CA PRO A 69 4.51 16.91 7.58
C PRO A 69 6.01 16.67 7.27
N GLU A 70 6.55 15.51 7.63
CA GLU A 70 7.96 15.15 7.40
C GLU A 70 8.25 14.91 5.91
N ASP A 71 7.27 14.37 5.18
CA ASP A 71 7.39 14.01 3.77
C ASP A 71 7.12 15.18 2.82
N LEU A 72 6.34 16.16 3.27
CA LEU A 72 5.90 17.31 2.46
C LEU A 72 7.08 18.03 1.78
N SER A 73 8.16 18.25 2.53
CA SER A 73 9.33 19.00 2.06
C SER A 73 10.03 18.31 0.88
N GLN A 74 10.08 16.98 0.88
CA GLN A 74 10.69 16.19 -0.20
C GLN A 74 9.87 16.30 -1.49
N CYS A 75 8.54 16.18 -1.40
CA CYS A 75 7.66 16.35 -2.57
C CYS A 75 7.71 17.77 -3.16
N GLN A 76 7.71 18.80 -2.31
CA GLN A 76 7.82 20.18 -2.75
C GLN A 76 9.16 20.44 -3.46
N LYS A 77 10.25 19.89 -2.94
CA LYS A 77 11.56 19.97 -3.57
C LYS A 77 11.58 19.24 -4.92
N ALA A 78 11.06 18.01 -4.98
CA ALA A 78 10.98 17.26 -6.23
C ALA A 78 10.14 17.98 -7.31
N GLN A 79 9.07 18.68 -6.91
CA GLN A 79 8.27 19.50 -7.83
C GLN A 79 9.03 20.73 -8.34
N GLN A 80 9.90 21.34 -7.52
CA GLN A 80 10.73 22.48 -7.94
C GLN A 80 11.88 22.05 -8.84
N ASP A 81 12.50 20.89 -8.55
CA ASP A 81 13.61 20.35 -9.32
C ASP A 81 13.15 19.86 -10.71
N GLU A 82 11.88 19.49 -10.87
CA GLU A 82 11.29 19.02 -12.13
C GLU A 82 9.97 19.75 -12.47
N PRO A 83 10.02 21.03 -12.93
CA PRO A 83 8.83 21.88 -13.13
C PRO A 83 7.85 21.38 -14.19
N ASP A 84 8.31 20.56 -15.14
CA ASP A 84 7.51 19.93 -16.20
C ASP A 84 7.28 18.42 -15.94
N GLY A 85 7.56 17.98 -14.71
CA GLY A 85 7.49 16.57 -14.30
C GLY A 85 6.08 16.08 -13.96
N ALA A 86 6.02 14.85 -13.43
CA ALA A 86 4.76 14.22 -13.06
C ALA A 86 4.03 14.92 -11.89
N LEU A 87 4.74 15.73 -11.09
CA LEU A 87 4.21 16.45 -9.94
C LEU A 87 3.74 17.88 -10.30
N THR A 88 3.88 18.32 -11.55
CA THR A 88 3.50 19.66 -11.98
C THR A 88 2.02 19.92 -11.79
N GLY A 89 1.68 21.06 -11.17
CA GLY A 89 0.29 21.45 -10.90
C GLY A 89 -0.37 20.71 -9.72
N VAL A 90 0.34 19.79 -9.06
CA VAL A 90 -0.15 19.12 -7.85
C VAL A 90 -0.04 20.06 -6.65
N LYS A 91 -1.13 20.21 -5.88
CA LYS A 91 -1.12 20.95 -4.62
C LYS A 91 -0.79 20.00 -3.47
N PHE A 92 0.35 20.20 -2.82
CA PHE A 92 0.69 19.44 -1.61
C PHE A 92 0.14 20.11 -0.34
N VAL A 93 -0.43 19.31 0.55
CA VAL A 93 -0.98 19.74 1.85
C VAL A 93 -0.42 18.85 2.95
N SER A 94 -0.04 19.49 4.07
CA SER A 94 0.35 18.76 5.27
C SER A 94 -0.87 18.24 6.01
N ASP A 95 -0.89 16.94 6.31
CA ASP A 95 -1.89 16.31 7.18
C ASP A 95 -1.19 15.35 8.18
N PRO A 96 -1.17 15.70 9.49
CA PRO A 96 -0.61 14.84 10.53
C PRO A 96 -1.32 13.49 10.72
N LYS A 97 -2.50 13.30 10.13
CA LYS A 97 -3.21 12.01 10.15
C LYS A 97 -2.65 11.01 9.14
N ILE A 98 -1.90 11.48 8.15
CA ILE A 98 -1.24 10.64 7.15
C ILE A 98 0.10 10.15 7.71
N GLY A 99 0.35 8.85 7.63
CA GLY A 99 1.62 8.26 8.03
C GLY A 99 2.76 8.66 7.10
N ARG A 100 3.99 8.46 7.55
CA ARG A 100 5.17 8.60 6.67
C ARG A 100 5.16 7.53 5.59
N ALA A 101 5.68 7.87 4.41
CA ALA A 101 5.62 7.02 3.22
C ALA A 101 4.19 6.63 2.78
N GLU A 102 3.21 7.44 3.14
CA GLU A 102 1.81 7.31 2.74
C GLU A 102 1.33 8.62 2.12
N CYS A 103 0.32 8.53 1.26
CA CYS A 103 -0.33 9.72 0.72
C CYS A 103 -1.82 9.50 0.46
N LEU A 104 -2.59 10.58 0.56
CA LEU A 104 -3.99 10.62 0.14
C LEU A 104 -4.15 11.66 -0.97
N LEU A 105 -4.66 11.22 -2.12
CA LEU A 105 -4.84 12.05 -3.30
C LEU A 105 -6.33 12.34 -3.48
N GLU A 106 -6.70 13.61 -3.43
CA GLU A 106 -8.06 14.08 -3.71
C GLU A 106 -8.11 14.70 -5.10
N SER A 107 -9.16 14.33 -5.85
CA SER A 107 -9.49 14.91 -7.14
C SER A 107 -11.00 15.12 -7.24
N PRO A 108 -11.49 15.91 -8.21
CA PRO A 108 -12.94 16.04 -8.45
C PRO A 108 -13.64 14.72 -8.82
N LYS A 109 -12.88 13.68 -9.19
CA LYS A 109 -13.38 12.36 -9.59
C LYS A 109 -13.34 11.34 -8.45
N GLY A 110 -12.76 11.68 -7.31
CA GLY A 110 -12.68 10.79 -6.15
C GLY A 110 -11.34 10.90 -5.42
N ILE A 111 -11.18 9.99 -4.45
CA ILE A 111 -10.02 9.92 -3.55
C ILE A 111 -9.26 8.63 -3.85
N ILE A 112 -7.92 8.72 -3.84
CA ILE A 112 -7.02 7.58 -3.92
C ILE A 112 -6.14 7.59 -2.69
N GLU A 113 -6.16 6.48 -1.96
CA GLU A 113 -5.38 6.25 -0.77
C GLU A 113 -4.20 5.34 -1.11
N SER A 114 -2.98 5.80 -0.82
CA SER A 114 -1.78 4.96 -0.85
C SER A 114 -1.28 4.81 0.59
N LEU A 115 -1.99 3.96 1.32
CA LEU A 115 -1.71 3.65 2.72
C LEU A 115 -1.06 2.26 2.80
N ILE A 116 0.01 2.14 3.58
CA ILE A 116 0.78 0.90 3.74
C ILE A 116 -0.14 -0.23 4.23
N ASN A 117 -1.00 0.07 5.20
CA ASN A 117 -1.93 -0.90 5.76
C ASN A 117 -2.93 -1.43 4.72
N GLU A 118 -3.43 -0.56 3.84
CA GLU A 118 -4.36 -0.95 2.78
C GLU A 118 -3.68 -1.79 1.69
N HIS A 119 -2.45 -1.43 1.32
CA HIS A 119 -1.64 -2.20 0.38
C HIS A 119 -1.37 -3.62 0.92
N LEU A 120 -0.96 -3.73 2.19
CA LEU A 120 -0.74 -5.02 2.85
C LEU A 120 -2.03 -5.84 2.97
N GLU A 121 -3.16 -5.19 3.24
CA GLU A 121 -4.46 -5.87 3.30
C GLU A 121 -4.91 -6.39 1.92
N ARG A 122 -4.65 -5.64 0.85
CA ARG A 122 -4.88 -6.11 -0.53
C ARG A 122 -4.04 -7.33 -0.86
N ILE A 123 -2.76 -7.33 -0.48
CA ILE A 123 -1.86 -8.48 -0.65
C ILE A 123 -2.36 -9.69 0.16
N SER A 124 -2.75 -9.47 1.43
CA SER A 124 -3.33 -10.50 2.30
C SER A 124 -4.55 -11.16 1.66
N LYS A 125 -5.48 -10.36 1.12
CA LYS A 125 -6.66 -10.85 0.40
C LYS A 125 -6.30 -11.62 -0.87
N ALA A 126 -5.30 -11.17 -1.62
CA ALA A 126 -4.84 -11.85 -2.83
C ALA A 126 -4.21 -13.21 -2.51
N LEU A 127 -3.34 -13.28 -1.50
CA LEU A 127 -2.69 -14.52 -1.06
C LEU A 127 -3.71 -15.55 -0.58
N LYS A 128 -4.78 -15.13 0.11
CA LYS A 128 -5.88 -16.01 0.53
C LYS A 128 -6.75 -16.53 -0.62
N LYS A 129 -6.75 -15.84 -1.77
CA LYS A 129 -7.53 -16.20 -2.97
C LYS A 129 -6.72 -16.98 -4.02
N ALA A 130 -5.40 -17.07 -3.87
CA ALA A 130 -4.57 -17.83 -4.79
C ALA A 130 -4.85 -19.34 -4.61
N GLU A 131 -5.56 -19.92 -5.58
CA GLU A 131 -5.90 -21.35 -5.65
C GLU A 131 -4.73 -22.20 -6.15
#